data_AF-A0A7V9N7U0-F1
#
_entry.id   AF-A0A7V9N7U0-F1
#
_cell.length_a   1.000
_cell.length_b   1.000
_cell.length_c   1.000
_cell.angle_alpha   90.00
_cell.angle_beta   90.00
_cell.angle_gamma   90.00
#
_symmetry.space_group_name_H-M   'P 1'
#
loop_
_entity.id
_entity.type
_entity.pdbx_description
1 polymer ?
#
loop_
_entity_poly.entity_id
_entity_poly.type
_entity_poly.pdbx_seq_one_letter_code
_entity_poly.pdbx_strand_id
1 'polypeptide(L)'
;MDEHTLLGDLSRFPLLEAMFGRRSRRFGVGMTIPDGPLAYVSEHPPLPLTDLERTLLVVCGAGVSGWHLGMEHTANGASDVGCNYPVRLTGRVAASAAGIETTELIVSDDSGTFITRFRDLDPARLRAMQSASDLGELVARVGDNSVRLADRRIDLPAAAPHISAHNLWNANRPGTTLFIPIVDMTQQVLDFVAIFLAGGVIPWDPIRNRPCGDLDRFVRSGLLDERKRMSIVDIEQYVLATGAVELGLICQNIVLMLQAMGLGGWMYTGINPPSVLGAFATDGIPGLGFRFTRNADWTAPNPVGLDGVFEGLCPPYYSDMRAAVARFVELKFGPEGTYDPARPGPFLDNAQVKAAIERYSPEFIDALGEVAQ
;
A
#
# COMPACT_ATOMS: atom_id res chain seq x y z
N MET A 1 19.29 -29.65 9.32
CA MET A 1 20.07 -28.54 8.74
C MET A 1 19.88 -27.37 9.67
N ASP A 2 20.94 -26.67 10.07
CA ASP A 2 20.75 -25.47 10.89
C ASP A 2 20.12 -24.34 10.05
N GLU A 3 19.42 -23.44 10.72
CA GLU A 3 18.70 -22.32 10.11
C GLU A 3 19.64 -21.39 9.35
N HIS A 4 20.85 -21.17 9.87
CA HIS A 4 21.88 -20.36 9.24
C HIS A 4 22.26 -20.86 7.83
N THR A 5 22.38 -22.18 7.67
CA THR A 5 22.69 -22.81 6.38
C THR A 5 21.55 -22.62 5.39
N LEU A 6 20.30 -22.83 5.81
CA LEU A 6 19.11 -22.68 4.96
C LEU A 6 19.00 -21.26 4.38
N LEU A 7 19.40 -20.25 5.14
CA LEU A 7 19.36 -18.86 4.67
C LEU A 7 20.55 -18.53 3.79
N GLY A 8 21.71 -19.11 4.09
CA GLY A 8 22.86 -19.08 3.21
C GLY A 8 22.48 -19.59 1.82
N ASP A 9 21.72 -20.67 1.75
CA ASP A 9 21.20 -21.23 0.50
C ASP A 9 20.13 -20.32 -0.13
N LEU A 10 19.17 -19.84 0.66
CA LEU A 10 18.11 -18.92 0.22
C LEU A 10 18.67 -17.63 -0.39
N SER A 11 19.69 -17.04 0.23
CA SER A 11 20.37 -15.82 -0.25
C SER A 11 21.08 -16.00 -1.59
N ARG A 12 21.35 -17.25 -1.98
CA ARG A 12 21.99 -17.62 -3.25
C ARG A 12 21.01 -18.23 -4.24
N PHE A 13 19.72 -18.35 -3.87
CA PHE A 13 18.70 -18.94 -4.73
C PHE A 13 18.55 -18.09 -6.01
N PRO A 14 18.73 -18.66 -7.22
CA PRO A 14 18.75 -17.85 -8.43
C PRO A 14 17.40 -17.23 -8.76
N LEU A 15 17.38 -15.92 -9.03
CA LEU A 15 16.17 -15.19 -9.41
C LEU A 15 15.46 -15.81 -10.63
N LEU A 16 16.23 -16.28 -11.62
CA LEU A 16 15.66 -16.93 -12.81
C LEU A 16 14.98 -18.26 -12.45
N GLU A 17 15.55 -19.02 -11.52
CA GLU A 17 14.90 -20.23 -11.00
C GLU A 17 13.62 -19.91 -10.24
N ALA A 18 13.59 -18.81 -9.49
CA ALA A 18 12.36 -18.34 -8.84
C ALA A 18 11.30 -18.01 -9.89
N MET A 19 11.65 -17.22 -10.92
CA MET A 19 10.72 -16.80 -11.96
C MET A 19 10.16 -18.00 -12.77
N PHE A 20 11.02 -18.91 -13.22
CA PHE A 20 10.60 -20.04 -14.06
C PHE A 20 10.04 -21.22 -13.27
N GLY A 21 10.44 -21.40 -12.01
CA GLY A 21 10.01 -22.48 -11.13
C GLY A 21 8.70 -22.21 -10.39
N ARG A 22 8.35 -20.93 -10.20
CA ARG A 22 7.18 -20.53 -9.42
C ARG A 22 5.88 -21.09 -10.00
N ARG A 23 5.04 -21.68 -9.15
CA ARG A 23 3.70 -22.16 -9.50
C ARG A 23 2.71 -21.81 -8.39
N SER A 24 1.45 -21.63 -8.77
CA SER A 24 0.36 -21.53 -7.80
C SER A 24 0.11 -22.91 -7.19
N ARG A 25 0.40 -23.06 -5.89
CA ARG A 25 0.19 -24.31 -5.14
C ARG A 25 -0.90 -24.07 -4.10
N ARG A 26 -2.03 -24.75 -4.26
CA ARG A 26 -3.29 -24.45 -3.56
C ARG A 26 -3.62 -25.38 -2.38
N PHE A 27 -2.94 -26.51 -2.30
CA PHE A 27 -3.14 -27.52 -1.27
C PHE A 27 -2.08 -27.34 -0.18
N GLY A 28 -2.52 -26.99 1.02
CA GLY A 28 -1.67 -26.90 2.21
C GLY A 28 -1.63 -28.23 2.98
N VAL A 29 -0.61 -28.39 3.81
CA VAL A 29 -0.52 -29.51 4.75
C VAL A 29 -1.74 -29.49 5.69
N GLY A 30 -2.35 -30.65 5.94
CA GLY A 30 -3.58 -30.75 6.73
C GLY A 30 -4.88 -30.38 6.03
N MET A 31 -4.85 -30.04 4.74
CA MET A 31 -6.07 -29.78 3.98
C MET A 31 -6.74 -31.05 3.46
N THR A 32 -7.99 -30.89 3.02
CA THR A 32 -8.76 -31.89 2.28
C THR A 32 -9.29 -31.27 1.00
N ILE A 33 -9.03 -31.92 -0.14
CA ILE A 33 -9.76 -31.69 -1.40
C ILE A 33 -11.00 -32.58 -1.32
N PRO A 34 -12.21 -32.00 -1.24
CA PRO A 34 -13.42 -32.72 -0.80
C PRO A 34 -13.87 -33.82 -1.77
N ASP A 35 -13.75 -33.60 -3.08
CA ASP A 35 -14.30 -34.49 -4.09
C ASP A 35 -13.57 -34.36 -5.44
N GLY A 36 -14.06 -35.11 -6.43
CA GLY A 36 -13.56 -35.08 -7.81
C GLY A 36 -12.28 -35.89 -8.03
N PRO A 37 -11.69 -35.79 -9.24
CA PRO A 37 -10.54 -36.60 -9.65
C PRO A 37 -9.24 -36.26 -8.89
N LEU A 38 -9.23 -35.16 -8.14
CA LEU A 38 -8.10 -34.73 -7.31
C LEU A 38 -8.41 -34.84 -5.81
N ALA A 39 -9.51 -35.52 -5.43
CA ALA A 39 -9.88 -35.72 -4.03
C ALA A 39 -8.70 -36.33 -3.26
N TYR A 40 -8.33 -35.70 -2.16
CA TYR A 40 -7.18 -36.09 -1.36
C TYR A 40 -7.30 -35.51 0.04
N VAL A 41 -6.93 -36.30 1.05
CA VAL A 41 -6.89 -35.92 2.45
C VAL A 41 -5.44 -35.97 2.89
N SER A 42 -4.91 -34.87 3.43
CA SER A 42 -3.56 -34.86 4.00
C SER A 42 -3.49 -35.78 5.22
N GLU A 43 -2.41 -36.56 5.33
CA GLU A 43 -2.13 -37.44 6.47
C GLU A 43 -1.49 -36.70 7.66
N HIS A 44 -1.26 -35.40 7.53
CA HIS A 44 -0.58 -34.57 8.51
C HIS A 44 -1.53 -33.53 9.10
N PRO A 45 -1.33 -33.08 10.35
CA PRO A 45 -2.06 -31.93 10.88
C PRO A 45 -1.69 -30.65 10.12
N PRO A 46 -2.56 -29.61 10.13
CA PRO A 46 -2.21 -28.30 9.60
C PRO A 46 -0.89 -27.78 10.18
N LEU A 47 -0.02 -27.29 9.30
CA LEU A 47 1.32 -26.79 9.66
C LEU A 47 1.44 -25.32 9.30
N PRO A 48 1.35 -24.38 10.27
CA PRO A 48 1.52 -22.97 10.02
C PRO A 48 2.97 -22.63 9.66
N LEU A 49 3.17 -21.49 8.99
CA LEU A 49 4.49 -20.92 8.84
C LEU A 49 5.09 -20.59 10.21
N THR A 50 6.40 -20.79 10.34
CA THR A 50 7.18 -20.28 11.46
C THR A 50 7.21 -18.75 11.45
N ASP A 51 7.55 -18.13 12.59
CA ASP A 51 7.71 -16.68 12.69
C ASP A 51 8.78 -16.16 11.72
N LEU A 52 9.86 -16.92 11.52
CA LEU A 52 10.89 -16.57 10.54
C LEU A 52 10.33 -16.58 9.12
N GLU A 53 9.68 -17.67 8.70
CA GLU A 53 9.16 -17.80 7.33
C GLU A 53 8.15 -16.69 7.03
N ARG A 54 7.23 -16.41 7.96
CA ARG A 54 6.29 -15.30 7.84
C ARG A 54 7.02 -13.97 7.71
N THR A 55 8.01 -13.71 8.57
CA THR A 55 8.77 -12.45 8.57
C THR A 55 9.49 -12.24 7.24
N LEU A 56 10.15 -13.27 6.70
CA LEU A 56 10.83 -13.19 5.41
C LEU A 56 9.86 -12.83 4.28
N LEU A 57 8.67 -13.43 4.26
CA LEU A 57 7.64 -13.08 3.28
C LEU A 57 7.14 -11.64 3.43
N VAL A 58 7.00 -11.14 4.67
CA VAL A 58 6.63 -9.74 4.94
C VAL A 58 7.69 -8.76 4.44
N VAL A 59 8.97 -9.01 4.76
CA VAL A 59 10.09 -8.14 4.38
C VAL A 59 10.28 -8.13 2.87
N CYS A 60 10.30 -9.29 2.23
CA CYS A 60 10.45 -9.37 0.78
C CYS A 60 9.22 -8.85 0.03
N GLY A 61 8.02 -8.97 0.62
CA GLY A 61 6.79 -8.46 0.04
C GLY A 61 6.68 -6.94 0.11
N ALA A 62 6.69 -6.40 1.34
CA ALA A 62 6.31 -5.01 1.62
C ALA A 62 7.39 -4.23 2.38
N GLY A 63 8.53 -4.83 2.69
CA GLY A 63 9.59 -4.18 3.49
C GLY A 63 10.22 -2.95 2.82
N VAL A 64 11.19 -2.38 3.52
CA VAL A 64 11.99 -1.24 3.07
C VAL A 64 13.29 -1.71 2.42
N SER A 65 13.68 -1.06 1.33
CA SER A 65 14.94 -1.28 0.60
C SER A 65 15.97 -0.19 0.88
N GLY A 66 15.58 0.92 1.52
CA GLY A 66 16.46 1.98 1.96
C GLY A 66 15.96 3.37 1.63
N TRP A 67 16.83 4.21 1.07
CA TRP A 67 16.42 5.49 0.52
C TRP A 67 16.41 5.43 -1.01
N HIS A 68 15.47 6.13 -1.64
CA HIS A 68 15.56 6.49 -3.05
C HIS A 68 15.83 8.00 -3.20
N LEU A 69 16.29 8.43 -4.37
CA LEU A 69 16.74 9.82 -4.61
C LEU A 69 15.61 10.78 -5.00
N GLY A 70 14.35 10.35 -4.88
CA GLY A 70 13.19 11.08 -5.39
C GLY A 70 13.11 11.06 -6.92
N MET A 71 12.62 12.16 -7.52
CA MET A 71 12.69 12.40 -8.96
C MET A 71 13.68 13.54 -9.22
N GLU A 72 14.62 13.31 -10.13
CA GLU A 72 15.77 14.20 -10.34
C GLU A 72 15.39 15.47 -11.12
N HIS A 73 14.31 15.42 -11.92
CA HIS A 73 13.92 16.52 -12.79
C HIS A 73 12.41 16.50 -13.10
N THR A 74 11.86 17.68 -13.30
CA THR A 74 10.53 17.92 -13.86
C THR A 74 10.60 19.09 -14.82
N ALA A 75 9.86 19.01 -15.94
CA ALA A 75 9.67 20.14 -16.84
C ALA A 75 8.54 21.08 -16.38
N ASN A 76 7.76 20.65 -15.39
CA ASN A 76 6.77 21.48 -14.70
C ASN A 76 7.46 22.07 -13.46
N GLY A 77 7.63 23.40 -13.41
CA GLY A 77 8.29 24.09 -12.29
C GLY A 77 9.39 25.06 -12.77
N ALA A 78 9.94 25.83 -11.83
CA ALA A 78 11.08 26.71 -12.13
C ALA A 78 12.39 25.90 -12.31
N SER A 79 13.28 26.37 -13.18
CA SER A 79 14.50 25.62 -13.54
C SER A 79 15.55 25.53 -12.43
N ASP A 80 15.42 26.34 -11.39
CA ASP A 80 16.34 26.46 -10.26
C ASP A 80 15.88 25.69 -9.01
N VAL A 81 14.75 24.99 -9.08
CA VAL A 81 14.19 24.16 -7.98
C VAL A 81 14.03 22.70 -8.40
N GLY A 82 14.06 21.80 -7.41
CA GLY A 82 13.93 20.36 -7.63
C GLY A 82 12.48 19.87 -7.68
N CYS A 83 12.28 18.69 -8.28
CA CYS A 83 10.98 18.04 -8.39
C CYS A 83 10.42 17.66 -7.02
N ASN A 84 9.13 17.96 -6.83
CA ASN A 84 8.44 17.75 -5.57
C ASN A 84 7.38 16.65 -5.61
N TYR A 85 7.38 15.78 -6.61
CA TYR A 85 6.35 14.73 -6.74
C TYR A 85 6.42 13.72 -5.58
N PRO A 86 7.59 13.18 -5.19
CA PRO A 86 7.66 12.25 -4.06
C PRO A 86 7.02 12.74 -2.77
N VAL A 87 6.16 11.90 -2.19
CA VAL A 87 5.59 12.11 -0.86
C VAL A 87 6.54 11.57 0.20
N ARG A 88 7.32 10.54 -0.12
CA ARG A 88 8.29 9.87 0.74
C ARG A 88 9.61 9.67 -0.01
N LEU A 89 10.69 9.44 0.75
CA LEU A 89 12.00 9.03 0.23
C LEU A 89 12.39 7.63 0.69
N THR A 90 11.52 6.95 1.44
CA THR A 90 11.78 5.67 2.10
C THR A 90 11.53 4.53 1.12
N GLY A 91 12.57 4.18 0.36
CA GLY A 91 12.53 3.11 -0.63
C GLY A 91 11.89 1.83 -0.09
N ARG A 92 10.93 1.31 -0.86
CA ARG A 92 10.25 0.04 -0.63
C ARG A 92 10.79 -1.07 -1.53
N VAL A 93 10.58 -2.32 -1.14
CA VAL A 93 10.93 -3.48 -1.97
C VAL A 93 10.01 -3.61 -3.18
N ALA A 94 8.73 -3.23 -3.03
CA ALA A 94 7.80 -3.04 -4.14
C ALA A 94 7.88 -1.60 -4.64
N ALA A 95 7.84 -1.41 -5.97
CA ALA A 95 7.84 -0.07 -6.56
C ALA A 95 6.49 0.64 -6.33
N SER A 96 6.54 1.95 -6.12
CA SER A 96 5.36 2.82 -5.97
C SER A 96 5.38 3.95 -6.99
N ALA A 97 4.21 4.41 -7.38
CA ALA A 97 4.07 5.58 -8.24
C ALA A 97 4.67 6.81 -7.54
N ALA A 98 5.54 7.52 -8.26
CA ALA A 98 6.14 8.78 -7.85
C ALA A 98 6.82 8.86 -6.47
N GLY A 99 7.08 7.74 -5.79
CA GLY A 99 7.54 7.79 -4.38
C GLY A 99 6.43 8.19 -3.41
N ILE A 100 5.17 7.85 -3.72
CA ILE A 100 4.01 8.07 -2.84
C ILE A 100 4.05 7.06 -1.68
N GLU A 101 4.31 5.79 -1.98
CA GLU A 101 4.67 4.72 -1.03
C GLU A 101 3.67 4.57 0.13
N THR A 102 2.38 4.43 -0.19
CA THR A 102 1.30 4.41 0.81
C THR A 102 0.87 3.02 1.27
N THR A 103 1.49 1.97 0.73
CA THR A 103 1.08 0.59 0.98
C THR A 103 1.57 0.02 2.31
N GLU A 104 0.70 -0.80 2.91
CA GLU A 104 0.99 -1.65 4.05
C GLU A 104 0.50 -3.07 3.79
N LEU A 105 1.03 -4.02 4.55
CA LEU A 105 0.69 -5.43 4.44
C LEU A 105 0.01 -5.89 5.73
N ILE A 106 -1.22 -6.36 5.59
CA ILE A 106 -1.91 -7.09 6.65
C ILE A 106 -1.58 -8.58 6.51
N VAL A 107 -1.27 -9.23 7.63
CA VAL A 107 -0.99 -10.66 7.72
C VAL A 107 -1.94 -11.29 8.71
N SER A 108 -2.60 -12.37 8.32
CA SER A 108 -3.56 -13.09 9.16
C SER A 108 -3.26 -14.59 9.13
N ASP A 109 -2.94 -15.17 10.28
CA ASP A 109 -2.66 -16.59 10.46
C ASP A 109 -3.19 -17.11 11.82
N ASP A 110 -2.85 -18.34 12.19
CA ASP A 110 -3.36 -18.98 13.42
C ASP A 110 -2.92 -18.25 14.70
N SER A 111 -1.86 -17.44 14.65
CA SER A 111 -1.37 -16.65 15.79
C SER A 111 -2.08 -15.31 15.94
N GLY A 112 -2.74 -14.82 14.90
CA GLY A 112 -3.43 -13.53 14.96
C GLY A 112 -3.48 -12.80 13.62
N THR A 113 -3.90 -11.54 13.71
CA THR A 113 -3.92 -10.59 12.61
C THR A 113 -3.01 -9.41 12.94
N PHE A 114 -2.17 -9.01 11.99
CA PHE A 114 -1.15 -7.98 12.15
C PHE A 114 -1.13 -7.06 10.92
N ILE A 115 -0.62 -5.85 11.07
CA ILE A 115 -0.37 -4.91 9.98
C ILE A 115 1.02 -4.31 10.10
N THR A 116 1.74 -4.18 8.99
CA THR A 116 3.02 -3.46 8.94
C THR A 116 2.83 -1.95 9.13
N ARG A 117 3.89 -1.26 9.57
CA ARG A 117 3.96 0.20 9.70
C ARG A 117 5.22 0.73 9.00
N PHE A 118 5.37 0.34 7.74
CA PHE A 118 6.54 0.69 6.94
C PHE A 118 6.39 2.01 6.19
N ARG A 119 5.17 2.45 5.89
CA ARG A 119 4.90 3.66 5.08
C ARG A 119 5.36 4.93 5.79
N ASP A 120 5.25 4.97 7.12
CA ASP A 120 5.54 6.16 7.93
C ASP A 120 6.77 5.92 8.84
N LEU A 121 7.71 5.07 8.42
CA LEU A 121 8.95 4.83 9.16
C LEU A 121 9.75 6.11 9.34
N ASP A 122 10.15 6.40 10.58
CA ASP A 122 11.09 7.47 10.84
C ASP A 122 12.50 7.11 10.30
N PRO A 123 13.33 8.12 9.99
CA PRO A 123 14.65 7.88 9.41
C PRO A 123 15.60 7.03 10.28
N ALA A 124 15.45 7.08 11.62
CA ALA A 124 16.28 6.30 12.53
C ALA A 124 15.87 4.83 12.49
N ARG A 125 14.56 4.54 12.48
CA ARG A 125 14.03 3.19 12.29
C ARG A 125 14.36 2.60 10.93
N LEU A 126 14.33 3.40 9.86
CA LEU A 126 14.76 2.95 8.54
C LEU A 126 16.23 2.49 8.57
N ARG A 127 17.13 3.33 9.11
CA ARG A 127 18.55 2.97 9.27
C ARG A 127 18.74 1.76 10.15
N ALA A 128 17.97 1.68 11.25
CA ALA A 128 17.92 0.50 12.08
C ALA A 128 17.57 -0.68 11.19
N MET A 129 16.37 -0.78 10.61
CA MET A 129 15.94 -1.87 9.72
C MET A 129 16.98 -2.32 8.68
N GLN A 130 17.65 -1.38 8.00
CA GLN A 130 18.68 -1.71 7.00
C GLN A 130 19.96 -2.34 7.58
N SER A 131 20.28 -2.07 8.85
CA SER A 131 21.53 -2.49 9.49
C SER A 131 21.45 -3.88 10.14
N ALA A 132 20.51 -4.73 9.72
CA ALA A 132 20.28 -6.02 10.41
C ALA A 132 21.50 -6.92 10.17
N SER A 133 22.17 -7.35 11.23
CA SER A 133 23.35 -8.22 11.12
C SER A 133 22.98 -9.69 10.97
N ASP A 134 21.81 -10.08 11.46
CA ASP A 134 21.29 -11.44 11.36
C ASP A 134 19.76 -11.47 11.29
N LEU A 135 19.19 -12.67 11.22
CA LEU A 135 17.75 -12.85 11.17
C LEU A 135 17.01 -12.57 12.45
N GLY A 136 17.58 -12.92 13.60
CA GLY A 136 16.91 -12.70 14.87
C GLY A 136 16.63 -11.21 15.04
N GLU A 137 17.61 -10.41 14.63
CA GLU A 137 17.47 -8.96 14.54
C GLU A 137 16.45 -8.51 13.47
N LEU A 138 16.42 -9.13 12.29
CA LEU A 138 15.41 -8.82 11.26
C LEU A 138 13.97 -9.11 11.75
N VAL A 139 13.75 -10.27 12.38
CA VAL A 139 12.46 -10.68 12.97
C VAL A 139 12.03 -9.71 14.05
N ALA A 140 12.92 -9.37 14.98
CA ALA A 140 12.63 -8.41 16.05
C ALA A 140 12.21 -7.05 15.48
N ARG A 141 12.94 -6.54 14.48
CA ARG A 141 12.66 -5.23 13.88
C ARG A 141 11.37 -5.19 13.08
N VAL A 142 10.99 -6.28 12.41
CA VAL A 142 9.67 -6.37 11.76
C VAL A 142 8.57 -6.38 12.81
N GLY A 143 8.78 -7.10 13.93
CA GLY A 143 7.89 -7.09 15.09
C GLY A 143 7.69 -5.68 15.65
N ASP A 144 8.76 -4.93 15.86
CA ASP A 144 8.74 -3.54 16.36
C ASP A 144 8.04 -2.54 15.41
N ASN A 145 7.92 -2.92 14.14
CA ASN A 145 7.29 -2.12 13.08
C ASN A 145 6.03 -2.79 12.52
N SER A 146 5.38 -3.62 13.33
CA SER A 146 4.08 -4.21 13.06
C SER A 146 3.15 -4.00 14.25
N VAL A 147 1.86 -3.88 13.98
CA VAL A 147 0.84 -3.72 15.02
C VAL A 147 -0.10 -4.92 14.97
N ARG A 148 -0.30 -5.57 16.12
CA ARG A 148 -1.30 -6.64 16.26
C ARG A 148 -2.70 -6.02 16.27
N LEU A 149 -3.55 -6.50 15.37
CA LEU A 149 -4.94 -6.07 15.21
C LEU A 149 -5.91 -7.00 15.97
N ALA A 150 -5.61 -8.30 16.01
CA ALA A 150 -6.42 -9.29 16.71
C ALA A 150 -5.60 -10.50 17.15
N ASP A 151 -6.07 -11.19 18.19
CA ASP A 151 -5.48 -12.45 18.68
C ASP A 151 -5.85 -13.68 17.85
N ARG A 152 -6.62 -13.49 16.77
CA ARG A 152 -7.09 -14.54 15.87
C ARG A 152 -6.93 -14.12 14.41
N ARG A 153 -6.88 -15.09 13.49
CA ARG A 153 -7.05 -14.82 12.07
C ARG A 153 -8.38 -14.15 11.80
N ILE A 154 -8.45 -13.42 10.70
CA ILE A 154 -9.73 -12.99 10.15
C ILE A 154 -10.63 -14.21 9.94
N ASP A 155 -11.89 -14.11 10.34
CA ASP A 155 -12.86 -15.17 10.18
C ASP A 155 -13.98 -14.69 9.27
N LEU A 156 -14.10 -15.34 8.11
CA LEU A 156 -15.08 -15.02 7.08
C LEU A 156 -15.86 -16.31 6.75
N PRO A 157 -17.19 -16.23 6.56
CA PRO A 157 -17.94 -17.39 6.15
C PRO A 157 -17.42 -17.96 4.82
N ALA A 158 -17.21 -19.27 4.78
CA ALA A 158 -16.90 -19.99 3.54
C ALA A 158 -18.16 -20.16 2.67
N ALA A 159 -18.72 -19.04 2.23
CA ALA A 159 -19.90 -18.95 1.38
C ALA A 159 -19.91 -17.63 0.60
N ALA A 160 -20.75 -17.55 -0.43
CA ALA A 160 -21.05 -16.29 -1.09
C ALA A 160 -21.79 -15.33 -0.11
N PRO A 161 -21.54 -14.01 -0.18
CA PRO A 161 -20.63 -13.32 -1.09
C PRO A 161 -19.19 -13.19 -0.57
N HIS A 162 -18.83 -13.85 0.54
CA HIS A 162 -17.55 -13.61 1.25
C HIS A 162 -16.37 -14.35 0.62
N ILE A 163 -16.57 -15.60 0.21
CA ILE A 163 -15.57 -16.44 -0.44
C ILE A 163 -16.19 -17.06 -1.70
N SER A 164 -15.47 -16.99 -2.83
CA SER A 164 -15.89 -17.58 -4.10
C SER A 164 -15.88 -19.11 -4.04
N ALA A 165 -16.79 -19.75 -4.78
CA ALA A 165 -17.01 -21.19 -4.78
C ALA A 165 -15.72 -22.03 -4.92
N HIS A 166 -14.82 -21.63 -5.82
CA HIS A 166 -13.57 -22.37 -6.09
C HIS A 166 -12.53 -22.29 -4.96
N ASN A 167 -12.73 -21.41 -3.98
CA ASN A 167 -11.84 -21.21 -2.83
C ASN A 167 -12.46 -21.68 -1.50
N LEU A 168 -13.72 -22.14 -1.49
CA LEU A 168 -14.40 -22.51 -0.25
C LEU A 168 -13.64 -23.59 0.54
N TRP A 169 -12.94 -24.48 -0.15
CA TRP A 169 -12.22 -25.59 0.48
C TRP A 169 -10.87 -25.17 1.07
N ASN A 170 -10.16 -24.18 0.50
CA ASN A 170 -8.76 -23.89 0.83
C ASN A 170 -8.44 -22.46 1.31
N ALA A 171 -9.30 -21.47 1.07
CA ALA A 171 -9.02 -20.12 1.51
C ALA A 171 -9.08 -19.99 3.04
N ASN A 172 -8.09 -19.31 3.61
CA ASN A 172 -8.04 -18.92 5.02
C ASN A 172 -8.30 -20.08 6.01
N ARG A 173 -7.71 -21.25 5.73
CA ARG A 173 -7.82 -22.45 6.58
C ARG A 173 -6.76 -22.46 7.69
N PRO A 174 -6.94 -23.26 8.75
CA PRO A 174 -5.88 -23.50 9.72
C PRO A 174 -4.57 -23.94 9.03
N GLY A 175 -3.42 -23.53 9.56
CA GLY A 175 -2.10 -23.77 8.98
C GLY A 175 -1.74 -22.88 7.79
N THR A 176 -2.63 -21.99 7.33
CA THR A 176 -2.33 -21.07 6.21
C THR A 176 -2.03 -19.66 6.70
N THR A 177 -1.31 -18.87 5.89
CA THR A 177 -1.11 -17.44 6.16
C THR A 177 -1.74 -16.64 5.02
N LEU A 178 -2.59 -15.68 5.38
CA LEU A 178 -3.24 -14.77 4.44
C LEU A 178 -2.52 -13.42 4.44
N PHE A 179 -2.01 -13.03 3.27
CA PHE A 179 -1.36 -11.74 3.02
C PHE A 179 -2.33 -10.82 2.28
N ILE A 180 -2.64 -9.66 2.87
CA ILE A 180 -3.62 -8.70 2.37
C ILE A 180 -2.91 -7.35 2.24
N PRO A 181 -2.31 -7.06 1.09
CA PRO A 181 -1.73 -5.74 0.86
C PRO A 181 -2.87 -4.72 0.71
N ILE A 182 -2.71 -3.54 1.32
CA ILE A 182 -3.66 -2.42 1.27
C ILE A 182 -2.93 -1.14 0.85
N VAL A 183 -3.66 -0.20 0.25
CA VAL A 183 -3.14 1.07 -0.26
C VAL A 183 -4.02 2.22 0.19
N ASP A 184 -3.42 3.36 0.56
CA ASP A 184 -4.14 4.61 0.76
C ASP A 184 -4.29 5.30 -0.60
N MET A 185 -5.47 5.17 -1.19
CA MET A 185 -5.81 5.79 -2.46
C MET A 185 -5.97 7.31 -2.36
N THR A 186 -6.28 7.85 -1.18
CA THR A 186 -6.47 9.29 -1.04
C THR A 186 -5.16 10.04 -1.21
N GLN A 187 -4.08 9.58 -0.57
CA GLN A 187 -2.75 10.14 -0.79
C GLN A 187 -2.30 10.02 -2.25
N GLN A 188 -2.59 8.88 -2.91
CA GLN A 188 -2.29 8.68 -4.32
C GLN A 188 -3.02 9.69 -5.21
N VAL A 189 -4.34 9.85 -5.02
CA VAL A 189 -5.15 10.79 -5.80
C VAL A 189 -4.71 12.23 -5.55
N LEU A 190 -4.47 12.63 -4.30
CA LEU A 190 -4.01 13.99 -3.98
C LEU A 190 -2.68 14.32 -4.66
N ASP A 191 -1.71 13.40 -4.66
CA ASP A 191 -0.42 13.63 -5.30
C ASP A 191 -0.53 13.71 -6.82
N PHE A 192 -1.28 12.79 -7.45
CA PHE A 192 -1.51 12.85 -8.90
C PHE A 192 -2.28 14.10 -9.34
N VAL A 193 -3.32 14.48 -8.59
CA VAL A 193 -4.04 15.74 -8.86
C VAL A 193 -3.09 16.93 -8.72
N ALA A 194 -2.22 16.96 -7.70
CA ALA A 194 -1.21 18.00 -7.58
C ALA A 194 -0.27 18.04 -8.79
N ILE A 195 0.22 16.88 -9.25
CA ILE A 195 1.06 16.77 -10.46
C ILE A 195 0.35 17.36 -11.69
N PHE A 196 -0.92 17.03 -11.89
CA PHE A 196 -1.70 17.52 -13.03
C PHE A 196 -1.98 19.03 -12.93
N LEU A 197 -2.36 19.52 -11.75
CA LEU A 197 -2.58 20.95 -11.52
C LEU A 197 -1.28 21.75 -11.74
N ALA A 198 -0.12 21.22 -11.34
CA ALA A 198 1.18 21.85 -11.59
C ALA A 198 1.52 21.93 -13.08
N GLY A 199 0.99 21.01 -13.90
CA GLY A 199 1.04 21.09 -15.36
C GLY A 199 0.02 22.04 -15.99
N GLY A 200 -0.80 22.72 -15.18
CA GLY A 200 -1.90 23.60 -15.58
C GLY A 200 -3.14 22.85 -16.08
N VAL A 201 -3.30 21.57 -15.75
CA VAL A 201 -4.45 20.77 -16.18
C VAL A 201 -5.67 21.07 -15.32
N ILE A 202 -6.84 21.18 -15.93
CA ILE A 202 -8.14 21.30 -15.28
C ILE A 202 -8.81 19.93 -15.24
N PRO A 203 -9.04 19.35 -14.04
CA PRO A 203 -9.89 18.17 -13.89
C PRO A 203 -11.34 18.51 -14.27
N TRP A 204 -11.92 17.66 -15.12
CA TRP A 204 -13.21 17.90 -15.77
C TRP A 204 -14.18 16.77 -15.45
N ASP A 205 -15.40 17.10 -15.01
CA ASP A 205 -16.52 16.15 -14.87
C ASP A 205 -17.14 15.94 -16.26
N PRO A 206 -16.95 14.77 -16.91
CA PRO A 206 -17.49 14.53 -18.25
C PRO A 206 -19.01 14.32 -18.25
N ILE A 207 -19.61 13.96 -17.11
CA ILE A 207 -21.06 13.71 -17.00
C ILE A 207 -21.81 15.03 -16.94
N ARG A 208 -21.33 15.97 -16.11
CA ARG A 208 -21.95 17.31 -15.97
C ARG A 208 -21.34 18.36 -16.89
N ASN A 209 -20.29 18.00 -17.62
CA ASN A 209 -19.56 18.85 -18.54
C ASN A 209 -19.13 20.19 -17.90
N ARG A 210 -18.42 20.10 -16.77
CA ARG A 210 -17.97 21.25 -15.98
C ARG A 210 -16.62 20.95 -15.31
N PRO A 211 -15.84 21.97 -14.90
CA PRO A 211 -14.66 21.73 -14.06
C PRO A 211 -15.04 21.11 -12.71
N CYS A 212 -14.13 20.37 -12.11
CA CYS A 212 -14.24 19.86 -10.74
C CYS A 212 -13.93 20.98 -9.74
N GLY A 213 -14.96 21.70 -9.30
CA GLY A 213 -14.85 22.84 -8.37
C GLY A 213 -14.91 24.21 -9.06
N ASP A 214 -14.84 25.29 -8.28
CA ASP A 214 -14.75 26.66 -8.79
C ASP A 214 -13.29 27.05 -9.10
N LEU A 215 -12.90 26.84 -10.36
CA LEU A 215 -11.51 26.99 -10.80
C LEU A 215 -11.21 28.28 -11.57
N ASP A 216 -12.21 29.15 -11.75
CA ASP A 216 -12.11 30.34 -12.60
C ASP A 216 -10.99 31.29 -12.17
N ARG A 217 -10.79 31.44 -10.86
CA ARG A 217 -9.74 32.31 -10.32
C ARG A 217 -8.33 31.82 -10.64
N PHE A 218 -8.12 30.50 -10.68
CA PHE A 218 -6.83 29.88 -10.97
C PHE A 218 -6.53 29.87 -12.48
N VAL A 219 -7.57 29.88 -13.31
CA VAL A 219 -7.40 30.11 -14.76
C VAL A 219 -6.97 31.57 -15.00
N ARG A 220 -7.62 32.54 -14.33
CA ARG A 220 -7.28 33.96 -14.47
C ARG A 220 -5.87 34.32 -14.03
N SER A 221 -5.33 33.65 -13.00
CA SER A 221 -3.96 33.85 -12.54
C SER A 221 -2.91 33.18 -13.43
N GLY A 222 -3.34 32.28 -14.32
CA GLY A 222 -2.46 31.49 -15.17
C GLY A 222 -1.94 30.22 -14.51
N LEU A 223 -2.39 29.89 -13.30
CA LEU A 223 -2.07 28.61 -12.66
C LEU A 223 -2.62 27.43 -13.49
N LEU A 224 -3.84 27.57 -14.01
CA LEU A 224 -4.51 26.57 -14.84
C LEU A 224 -4.71 27.09 -16.27
N ASP A 225 -4.61 26.19 -17.26
CA ASP A 225 -4.80 26.48 -18.68
C ASP A 225 -6.13 25.87 -19.16
N GLU A 226 -7.06 26.74 -19.57
CA GLU A 226 -8.39 26.33 -20.03
C GLU A 226 -8.40 25.34 -21.21
N ARG A 227 -7.28 25.27 -21.95
CA ARG A 227 -7.08 24.36 -23.09
C ARG A 227 -6.65 22.97 -22.64
N LYS A 228 -6.11 22.83 -21.43
CA LYS A 228 -5.63 21.57 -20.85
C LYS A 228 -6.70 20.99 -19.93
N ARG A 229 -7.62 20.22 -20.50
CA ARG A 229 -8.67 19.54 -19.72
C ARG A 229 -8.42 18.04 -19.70
N MET A 230 -8.62 17.43 -18.54
CA MET A 230 -8.55 15.97 -18.39
C MET A 230 -9.77 15.50 -17.61
N SER A 231 -10.39 14.42 -18.08
CA SER A 231 -11.52 13.79 -17.38
C SER A 231 -11.09 13.34 -15.98
N ILE A 232 -11.85 13.69 -14.95
CA ILE A 232 -11.61 13.20 -13.59
C ILE A 232 -11.72 11.67 -13.53
N VAL A 233 -12.59 11.08 -14.35
CA VAL A 233 -12.74 9.62 -14.45
C VAL A 233 -11.46 8.97 -14.99
N ASP A 234 -10.79 9.61 -15.96
CA ASP A 234 -9.53 9.10 -16.51
C ASP A 234 -8.40 9.22 -15.48
N ILE A 235 -8.36 10.33 -14.73
CA ILE A 235 -7.43 10.52 -13.61
C ILE A 235 -7.64 9.43 -12.57
N GLU A 236 -8.87 9.24 -12.08
CA GLU A 236 -9.18 8.23 -11.06
C GLU A 236 -8.84 6.80 -11.51
N GLN A 237 -9.17 6.43 -12.76
CA GLN A 237 -8.82 5.12 -13.30
C GLN A 237 -7.31 4.92 -13.41
N TYR A 238 -6.59 5.95 -13.85
CA TYR A 238 -5.13 5.91 -13.93
C TYR A 238 -4.53 5.69 -12.54
N VAL A 239 -4.95 6.48 -11.55
CA VAL A 239 -4.45 6.37 -10.17
C VAL A 239 -4.82 5.02 -9.56
N LEU A 240 -6.05 4.54 -9.75
CA LEU A 240 -6.48 3.21 -9.31
C LEU A 240 -5.60 2.10 -9.90
N ALA A 241 -5.27 2.18 -11.19
CA ALA A 241 -4.38 1.23 -11.84
C ALA A 241 -2.98 1.25 -11.20
N THR A 242 -2.44 2.43 -10.88
CA THR A 242 -1.13 2.52 -10.19
C THR A 242 -1.14 1.85 -8.82
N GLY A 243 -2.17 2.10 -8.01
CA GLY A 243 -2.32 1.46 -6.70
C GLY A 243 -2.49 -0.06 -6.82
N ALA A 244 -3.29 -0.53 -7.78
CA ALA A 244 -3.46 -1.96 -8.04
C ALA A 244 -2.15 -2.65 -8.47
N VAL A 245 -1.34 -1.99 -9.29
CA VAL A 245 0.00 -2.48 -9.67
C VAL A 245 0.92 -2.57 -8.45
N GLU A 246 0.93 -1.56 -7.58
CA GLU A 246 1.73 -1.57 -6.35
C GLU A 246 1.40 -2.77 -5.45
N LEU A 247 0.11 -3.04 -5.22
CA LEU A 247 -0.35 -4.23 -4.48
C LEU A 247 0.04 -5.53 -5.19
N GLY A 248 -0.05 -5.55 -6.52
CA GLY A 248 0.35 -6.68 -7.36
C GLY A 248 1.84 -7.00 -7.27
N LEU A 249 2.70 -5.98 -7.18
CA LEU A 249 4.15 -6.14 -7.00
C LEU A 249 4.48 -6.74 -5.64
N ILE A 250 3.81 -6.31 -4.56
CA ILE A 250 3.94 -6.92 -3.24
C ILE A 250 3.59 -8.41 -3.31
N CYS A 251 2.46 -8.75 -3.94
CA CYS A 251 2.06 -10.14 -4.13
C CYS A 251 3.09 -10.93 -4.94
N GLN A 252 3.58 -10.37 -6.04
CA GLN A 252 4.56 -11.01 -6.91
C GLN A 252 5.85 -11.33 -6.15
N ASN A 253 6.35 -10.38 -5.35
CA ASN A 253 7.53 -10.59 -4.52
C ASN A 253 7.34 -11.73 -3.53
N ILE A 254 6.18 -11.78 -2.85
CA ILE A 254 5.83 -12.87 -1.93
C ILE A 254 5.84 -14.21 -2.67
N VAL A 255 5.23 -14.33 -3.86
CA VAL A 255 5.17 -15.62 -4.57
C VAL A 255 6.54 -16.04 -5.12
N LEU A 256 7.41 -15.10 -5.50
CA LEU A 256 8.81 -15.42 -5.84
C LEU A 256 9.58 -15.94 -4.62
N MET A 257 9.38 -15.30 -3.47
CA MET A 257 10.02 -15.70 -2.22
C MET A 257 9.52 -17.06 -1.73
N LEU A 258 8.22 -17.34 -1.84
CA LEU A 258 7.65 -18.67 -1.60
C LEU A 258 8.36 -19.74 -2.44
N GLN A 259 8.60 -19.47 -3.73
CA GLN A 259 9.31 -20.40 -4.59
C GLN A 259 10.76 -20.62 -4.13
N ALA A 260 11.47 -19.56 -3.75
CA ALA A 260 12.85 -19.64 -3.26
C ALA A 260 12.96 -20.42 -1.94
N MET A 261 11.96 -20.29 -1.06
CA MET A 261 11.86 -21.02 0.21
C MET A 261 11.33 -22.46 0.04
N GLY A 262 10.92 -22.86 -1.17
CA GLY A 262 10.29 -24.16 -1.41
C GLY A 262 8.85 -24.28 -0.86
N LEU A 263 8.22 -23.16 -0.52
CA LEU A 263 6.87 -23.09 0.02
C LEU A 263 5.80 -23.07 -1.08
N GLY A 264 4.59 -23.51 -0.67
CA GLY A 264 3.39 -23.44 -1.49
C GLY A 264 2.57 -22.19 -1.19
N GLY A 265 2.00 -21.60 -2.23
CA GLY A 265 1.02 -20.53 -2.10
C GLY A 265 0.59 -20.02 -3.47
N TRP A 266 -0.35 -19.09 -3.50
CA TRP A 266 -0.77 -18.45 -4.73
C TRP A 266 -1.33 -17.05 -4.45
N MET A 267 -1.09 -16.13 -5.39
CA MET A 267 -1.81 -14.85 -5.45
C MET A 267 -3.21 -15.14 -6.00
N TYR A 268 -4.26 -14.66 -5.33
CA TYR A 268 -5.62 -14.98 -5.74
C TYR A 268 -6.66 -13.93 -5.46
N THR A 269 -7.69 -14.01 -6.30
CA THR A 269 -8.98 -13.38 -6.10
C THR A 269 -9.97 -14.39 -5.53
N GLY A 270 -11.13 -13.90 -5.09
CA GLY A 270 -12.20 -14.77 -4.59
C GLY A 270 -12.24 -14.89 -3.06
N ILE A 271 -11.54 -14.02 -2.34
CA ILE A 271 -12.02 -13.48 -1.07
C ILE A 271 -12.54 -12.08 -1.36
N ASN A 272 -13.72 -11.75 -0.85
CA ASN A 272 -14.39 -10.47 -1.08
C ASN A 272 -13.76 -9.34 -0.24
N PRO A 273 -13.12 -8.33 -0.85
CA PRO A 273 -12.42 -7.28 -0.11
C PRO A 273 -13.33 -6.48 0.86
N PRO A 274 -14.56 -6.07 0.49
CA PRO A 274 -15.53 -5.55 1.47
C PRO A 274 -15.75 -6.44 2.69
N SER A 275 -15.78 -7.77 2.54
CA SER A 275 -15.90 -8.69 3.69
C SER A 275 -14.66 -8.68 4.56
N VAL A 276 -13.48 -8.68 3.94
CA VAL A 276 -12.19 -8.57 4.63
C VAL A 276 -12.10 -7.28 5.42
N LEU A 277 -12.47 -6.15 4.81
CA LEU A 277 -12.37 -4.83 5.43
C LEU A 277 -13.45 -4.60 6.51
N GLY A 278 -14.58 -5.32 6.47
CA GLY A 278 -15.61 -5.28 7.53
C GLY A 278 -16.93 -4.62 7.13
N ALA A 279 -17.26 -4.55 5.85
CA ALA A 279 -18.51 -3.95 5.35
C ALA A 279 -19.78 -4.67 5.84
N PHE A 280 -19.65 -5.90 6.34
CA PHE A 280 -20.72 -6.77 6.85
C PHE A 280 -20.71 -6.90 8.38
N ALA A 281 -20.05 -5.98 9.09
CA ALA A 281 -19.96 -6.03 10.55
C ALA A 281 -21.33 -6.02 11.25
N THR A 282 -22.32 -5.32 10.69
CA THR A 282 -23.71 -5.31 11.17
C THR A 282 -24.40 -6.67 11.05
N ASP A 283 -23.93 -7.51 10.13
CA ASP A 283 -24.46 -8.86 9.88
C ASP A 283 -23.69 -9.92 10.69
N GLY A 284 -22.89 -9.48 11.68
CA GLY A 284 -22.09 -10.36 12.54
C GLY A 284 -20.76 -10.80 11.93
N ILE A 285 -20.34 -10.22 10.80
CA ILE A 285 -19.08 -10.55 10.11
C ILE A 285 -18.14 -9.35 10.22
N PRO A 286 -17.34 -9.25 11.28
CA PRO A 286 -16.62 -8.02 11.63
C PRO A 286 -15.52 -7.64 10.62
N GLY A 287 -14.96 -8.62 9.91
CA GLY A 287 -13.76 -8.41 9.09
C GLY A 287 -12.62 -7.81 9.91
N LEU A 288 -11.91 -6.83 9.34
CA LEU A 288 -10.83 -6.08 9.96
C LEU A 288 -11.30 -4.82 10.71
N GLY A 289 -12.58 -4.47 10.61
CA GLY A 289 -13.15 -3.32 11.32
C GLY A 289 -12.79 -1.95 10.71
N PHE A 290 -12.52 -1.88 9.40
CA PHE A 290 -12.36 -0.58 8.73
C PHE A 290 -13.66 0.21 8.81
N ARG A 291 -13.52 1.53 8.92
CA ARG A 291 -14.61 2.49 8.77
C ARG A 291 -14.96 2.64 7.30
N PHE A 292 -16.25 2.80 7.06
CA PHE A 292 -16.80 3.02 5.73
C PHE A 292 -17.60 4.31 5.69
N THR A 293 -17.45 5.07 4.62
CA THR A 293 -18.40 6.11 4.23
C THR A 293 -19.40 5.53 3.24
N ARG A 294 -20.60 6.12 3.22
CA ARG A 294 -21.70 5.70 2.35
C ARG A 294 -22.30 6.93 1.71
N ASN A 295 -22.63 6.82 0.44
CA ASN A 295 -23.39 7.81 -0.31
C ASN A 295 -24.46 7.06 -1.12
N ALA A 296 -25.66 7.63 -1.23
CA ALA A 296 -26.75 7.05 -2.00
C ALA A 296 -26.43 6.94 -3.50
N ASP A 297 -25.53 7.79 -4.00
CA ASP A 297 -25.08 7.79 -5.40
C ASP A 297 -23.99 6.74 -5.68
N TRP A 298 -23.45 6.08 -4.65
CA TRP A 298 -22.40 5.08 -4.80
C TRP A 298 -22.96 3.65 -4.87
N THR A 299 -22.32 2.81 -5.67
CA THR A 299 -22.69 1.39 -5.83
C THR A 299 -22.19 0.51 -4.69
N ALA A 300 -21.23 0.99 -3.91
CA ALA A 300 -20.63 0.28 -2.79
C ALA A 300 -20.20 1.26 -1.68
N PRO A 301 -20.15 0.81 -0.40
CA PRO A 301 -19.55 1.60 0.66
C PRO A 301 -18.04 1.77 0.42
N ASN A 302 -17.51 2.95 0.75
CA ASN A 302 -16.10 3.27 0.55
C ASN A 302 -15.31 3.09 1.87
N PRO A 303 -14.33 2.17 1.95
CA PRO A 303 -13.47 2.06 3.12
C PRO A 303 -12.55 3.28 3.21
N VAL A 304 -12.55 3.96 4.35
CA VAL A 304 -11.79 5.22 4.55
C VAL A 304 -10.62 5.06 5.53
N GLY A 305 -10.59 3.98 6.31
CA GLY A 305 -9.43 3.67 7.16
C GLY A 305 -9.78 2.82 8.38
N LEU A 306 -8.76 2.53 9.18
CA LEU A 306 -8.83 1.81 10.44
C LEU A 306 -8.31 2.72 11.56
N ASP A 307 -9.14 3.02 12.56
CA ASP A 307 -8.88 4.02 13.60
C ASP A 307 -7.52 3.77 14.32
N GLY A 308 -6.68 4.80 14.40
CA GLY A 308 -5.35 4.75 15.01
C GLY A 308 -4.33 3.87 14.27
N VAL A 309 -4.73 3.27 13.14
CA VAL A 309 -3.94 2.25 12.45
C VAL A 309 -3.61 2.61 11.02
N PHE A 310 -4.62 2.82 10.20
CA PHE A 310 -4.44 3.11 8.79
C PHE A 310 -5.55 4.08 8.37
N GLU A 311 -5.35 5.34 8.69
CA GLU A 311 -6.33 6.40 8.45
C GLU A 311 -6.04 7.04 7.10
N GLY A 312 -7.06 7.14 6.24
CA GLY A 312 -6.98 7.87 4.98
C GLY A 312 -7.03 9.38 5.20
N LEU A 313 -6.46 10.14 4.26
CA LEU A 313 -6.55 11.61 4.25
C LEU A 313 -7.91 12.10 3.74
N CYS A 314 -8.99 11.69 4.39
CA CYS A 314 -10.36 12.10 4.03
C CYS A 314 -11.29 12.07 5.25
N PRO A 315 -12.52 12.62 5.14
CA PRO A 315 -13.54 12.42 6.16
C PRO A 315 -13.82 10.94 6.44
N PRO A 316 -14.05 10.55 7.71
CA PRO A 316 -14.23 11.42 8.89
C PRO A 316 -12.94 11.72 9.67
N TYR A 317 -11.77 11.27 9.22
CA TYR A 317 -10.49 11.53 9.91
C TYR A 317 -10.07 12.99 9.81
N TYR A 318 -10.54 13.68 8.75
CA TYR A 318 -10.41 15.12 8.55
C TYR A 318 -11.81 15.72 8.40
N SER A 319 -11.97 16.99 8.80
CA SER A 319 -13.28 17.67 8.75
C SER A 319 -13.81 17.81 7.33
N ASP A 320 -12.91 18.03 6.37
CA ASP A 320 -13.18 18.14 4.95
C ASP A 320 -11.91 17.84 4.14
N MET A 321 -12.00 17.89 2.81
CA MET A 321 -10.85 17.60 1.95
C MET A 321 -9.82 18.74 1.91
N ARG A 322 -10.17 19.95 2.35
CA ARG A 322 -9.18 21.05 2.50
C ARG A 322 -8.25 20.79 3.67
N ALA A 323 -8.79 20.33 4.80
CA ALA A 323 -8.00 19.90 5.95
C ALA A 323 -7.12 18.69 5.60
N ALA A 324 -7.63 17.75 4.80
CA ALA A 324 -6.83 16.65 4.28
C ALA A 324 -5.69 17.12 3.36
N VAL A 325 -5.95 18.07 2.46
CA VAL A 325 -4.92 18.68 1.60
C VAL A 325 -3.88 19.40 2.44
N ALA A 326 -4.27 20.17 3.45
CA ALA A 326 -3.31 20.82 4.36
C ALA A 326 -2.38 19.78 5.01
N ARG A 327 -2.94 18.66 5.50
CA ARG A 327 -2.13 17.58 6.05
C ARG A 327 -1.23 16.91 5.02
N PHE A 328 -1.72 16.69 3.80
CA PHE A 328 -0.91 16.16 2.70
C PHE A 328 0.29 17.06 2.38
N VAL A 329 0.10 18.38 2.37
CA VAL A 329 1.16 19.38 2.21
C VAL A 329 2.17 19.31 3.35
N GLU A 330 1.71 19.15 4.59
CA GLU A 330 2.60 18.97 5.75
C GLU A 330 3.47 17.71 5.65
N LEU A 331 2.92 16.59 5.16
CA LEU A 331 3.70 15.36 4.96
C LEU A 331 4.90 15.59 4.02
N LYS A 332 4.76 16.46 3.03
CA LYS A 332 5.82 16.79 2.08
C LYS A 332 6.74 17.88 2.61
N PHE A 333 6.18 18.97 3.13
CA PHE A 333 6.89 20.23 3.29
C PHE A 333 6.86 20.81 4.72
N GLY A 334 6.05 20.25 5.62
CA GLY A 334 5.96 20.69 7.01
C GLY A 334 7.14 20.21 7.86
N PRO A 335 7.16 20.57 9.16
CA PRO A 335 8.10 19.99 10.12
C PRO A 335 8.01 18.47 10.14
N GLU A 336 9.15 17.79 10.17
CA GLU A 336 9.25 16.34 9.99
C GLU A 336 8.70 15.83 8.66
N GLY A 337 8.36 16.69 7.71
CA GLY A 337 7.96 16.32 6.35
C GLY A 337 9.14 15.76 5.54
N THR A 338 8.85 15.14 4.41
CA THR A 338 9.86 14.50 3.55
C THR A 338 10.97 15.47 3.13
N TYR A 339 10.59 16.69 2.78
CA TYR A 339 11.48 17.78 2.37
C TYR A 339 11.76 18.78 3.49
N ASP A 340 11.61 18.40 4.76
CA ASP A 340 12.16 19.17 5.87
C ASP A 340 13.70 19.11 5.82
N PRO A 341 14.41 20.26 5.71
CA PRO A 341 15.88 20.30 5.71
C PRO A 341 16.53 19.71 6.96
N ALA A 342 15.83 19.70 8.11
CA ALA A 342 16.34 19.13 9.35
C ALA A 342 16.20 17.59 9.41
N ARG A 343 15.30 17.02 8.59
CA ARG A 343 15.04 15.58 8.59
C ARG A 343 16.12 14.84 7.79
N PRO A 344 16.71 13.75 8.32
CA PRO A 344 17.65 12.93 7.56
C PRO A 344 17.07 12.42 6.23
N GLY A 345 17.95 12.12 5.28
CA GLY A 345 17.54 11.61 3.97
C GLY A 345 18.71 11.10 3.14
N PRO A 346 18.50 10.85 1.84
CA PRO A 346 19.46 10.20 0.96
C PRO A 346 20.66 11.06 0.57
N PHE A 347 20.56 12.38 0.66
CA PHE A 347 21.53 13.26 0.02
C PHE A 347 22.76 13.52 0.90
N LEU A 348 23.91 13.74 0.26
CA LEU A 348 25.12 14.15 0.98
C LEU A 348 24.90 15.48 1.71
N ASP A 349 24.24 16.44 1.05
CA ASP A 349 23.74 17.67 1.66
C ASP A 349 22.20 17.67 1.65
N ASN A 350 21.61 16.96 2.62
CA ASN A 350 20.15 16.88 2.76
C ASN A 350 19.51 18.25 2.98
N ALA A 351 20.14 19.11 3.78
CA ALA A 351 19.57 20.40 4.11
C ALA A 351 19.44 21.27 2.86
N GLN A 352 20.52 21.37 2.07
CA GLN A 352 20.52 22.16 0.84
C GLN A 352 19.56 21.59 -0.21
N VAL A 353 19.63 20.29 -0.50
CA VAL A 353 18.80 19.68 -1.55
C VAL A 353 17.33 19.78 -1.21
N LYS A 354 16.92 19.44 0.02
CA LYS A 354 15.52 19.48 0.43
C LYS A 354 14.99 20.92 0.49
N ALA A 355 15.80 21.90 0.92
CA ALA A 355 15.41 23.30 0.91
C ALA A 355 15.15 23.86 -0.50
N ALA A 356 15.85 23.31 -1.51
CA ALA A 356 15.72 23.72 -2.92
C ALA A 356 14.60 23.00 -3.69
N ILE A 357 13.79 22.16 -3.04
CA ILE A 357 12.63 21.52 -3.67
C ILE A 357 11.48 22.53 -3.81
N GLU A 358 10.83 22.55 -4.98
CA GLU A 358 9.70 23.42 -5.26
C GLU A 358 8.59 23.25 -4.22
N ARG A 359 8.08 24.35 -3.68
CA ARG A 359 7.01 24.36 -2.66
C ARG A 359 5.69 24.77 -3.29
N TYR A 360 4.60 24.20 -2.81
CA TYR A 360 3.28 24.64 -3.23
C TYR A 360 2.99 26.05 -2.72
N SER A 361 2.59 26.94 -3.63
CA SER A 361 2.12 28.27 -3.27
C SER A 361 0.78 28.19 -2.53
N PRO A 362 0.40 29.21 -1.74
CA PRO A 362 -0.93 29.25 -1.13
C PRO A 362 -2.06 29.11 -2.15
N GLU A 363 -1.92 29.73 -3.32
CA GLU A 363 -2.89 29.61 -4.42
C GLU A 363 -2.99 28.17 -4.94
N PHE A 364 -1.87 27.47 -5.07
CA PHE A 364 -1.85 26.07 -5.49
C PHE A 364 -2.54 25.16 -4.47
N ILE A 365 -2.26 25.35 -3.17
CA ILE A 365 -2.90 24.59 -2.09
C ILE A 365 -4.42 24.82 -2.10
N ASP A 366 -4.84 26.07 -2.31
CA ASP A 366 -6.23 26.45 -2.48
C ASP A 366 -6.89 25.75 -3.67
N ALA A 367 -6.21 25.66 -4.81
CA ALA A 367 -6.70 24.97 -6.02
C ALA A 367 -6.83 23.46 -5.80
N LEU A 368 -5.81 22.83 -5.20
CA LEU A 368 -5.84 21.42 -4.85
C LEU A 368 -6.98 21.11 -3.86
N GLY A 369 -7.17 21.98 -2.85
CA GLY A 369 -8.28 21.88 -1.91
C GLY A 369 -9.65 22.12 -2.53
N GLU A 370 -9.76 22.92 -3.59
CA GLU A 370 -11.01 23.11 -4.35
C GLU A 370 -11.37 21.87 -5.16
N VAL A 371 -10.39 21.28 -5.86
CA VAL A 371 -10.60 20.07 -6.67
C VAL A 371 -10.90 18.85 -5.80
N ALA A 372 -10.30 18.77 -4.62
CA ALA A 372 -10.44 17.60 -3.74
C ALA A 372 -11.81 17.50 -3.04
N GLN A 373 -12.57 18.59 -2.95
CA GLN A 373 -13.90 18.64 -2.30
C GLN A 373 -14.99 18.06 -3.21
#